data_AF-A0A9Q0UQ47-F1
#
_entry.id   AF-A0A9Q0UQ47-F1
#
_cell.length_a   1.000
_cell.length_b   1.000
_cell.length_c   1.000
_cell.angle_alpha   90.00
_cell.angle_beta   90.00
_cell.angle_gamma   90.00
#
_symmetry.space_group_name_H-M   'P 1'
#
loop_
_entity.id
_entity.type
_entity.pdbx_description
1 polymer ?
#
loop_
_entity_poly.entity_id
_entity_poly.type
_entity_poly.pdbx_seq_one_letter_code
_entity_poly.pdbx_strand_id
1 'polypeptide(L)'
;MTLSLSLEPACRRFSSTLRMEWFLKRKQVSTSLATPCPFNFVFRLFGNKDSSDTKLGSEGPAIVDKWLALQLAPLATLELPGFLKYFEDIFLRTFPLPFFFVKSDYSKLYDAFYASSSSVLDKAESFGIKRDEACHNLVFLAGFNAFGGYESFVSYTDQVGRQSRGEVTRPTCQ
;
A
#
# COMPACT_ATOMS: atom_id res chain seq x y z
N MET A 1 30.40 -9.04 -23.70
CA MET A 1 29.33 -8.15 -24.17
C MET A 1 28.16 -8.33 -23.21
N THR A 2 28.17 -7.61 -22.09
CA THR A 2 27.21 -7.79 -21.00
C THR A 2 26.44 -6.48 -20.92
N LEU A 3 25.18 -6.49 -21.36
CA LEU A 3 24.29 -5.34 -21.19
C LEU A 3 24.03 -5.14 -19.70
N SER A 4 24.81 -4.27 -19.06
CA SER A 4 24.42 -3.67 -17.80
C SER A 4 23.23 -2.74 -18.09
N LEU A 5 22.02 -3.22 -17.80
CA LEU A 5 20.82 -2.38 -17.68
C LEU A 5 21.11 -1.31 -16.62
N SER A 6 21.58 -0.15 -17.08
CA SER A 6 21.79 1.03 -16.25
C SER A 6 20.42 1.59 -15.87
N LEU A 7 19.81 1.04 -14.82
CA LEU A 7 18.68 1.68 -14.15
C LEU A 7 19.17 3.04 -13.57
N GLU A 8 18.46 4.11 -13.92
CA GLU A 8 18.71 5.47 -13.42
C GLU A 8 18.80 5.50 -11.88
N PRO A 9 19.55 6.47 -11.29
CA PRO A 9 19.66 6.64 -9.85
C PRO A 9 18.30 6.76 -9.14
N ALA A 10 17.30 7.35 -9.81
CA ALA A 10 15.93 7.45 -9.32
C ALA A 10 15.25 6.08 -9.19
N CYS A 11 15.49 5.18 -10.14
CA CYS A 11 14.92 3.84 -10.16
C CYS A 11 15.56 2.93 -9.09
N ARG A 12 16.88 3.07 -8.87
CA ARG A 12 17.58 2.45 -7.73
C ARG A 12 17.04 2.95 -6.38
N ARG A 13 16.71 4.24 -6.29
CA ARG A 13 16.15 4.82 -5.06
C ARG A 13 14.73 4.34 -4.81
N PHE A 14 13.88 4.25 -5.83
CA PHE A 14 12.52 3.68 -5.72
C PHE A 14 12.54 2.21 -5.25
N SER A 15 13.47 1.40 -5.77
CA SER A 15 13.65 0.01 -5.32
C SER A 15 14.06 -0.08 -3.84
N SER A 16 14.95 0.81 -3.36
CA SER A 16 15.34 0.86 -1.94
C SER A 16 14.26 1.44 -1.00
N THR A 17 13.19 1.99 -1.58
CA THR A 17 12.14 2.76 -0.91
C THR A 17 10.95 1.89 -0.48
N LEU A 18 10.77 0.69 -1.04
CA LEU A 18 9.86 -0.33 -0.49
C LEU A 18 10.46 -1.01 0.76
N ARG A 19 10.88 -0.20 1.74
CA ARG A 19 11.46 -0.66 3.00
C ARG A 19 10.34 -0.92 3.99
N MET A 20 10.42 -1.92 4.86
CA MET A 20 9.39 -2.06 5.92
C MET A 20 9.37 -0.89 6.92
N GLU A 21 10.48 -0.16 7.04
CA GLU A 21 10.50 1.15 7.72
C GLU A 21 9.49 2.15 7.12
N TRP A 22 9.11 2.05 5.84
CA TRP A 22 8.03 2.86 5.28
C TRP A 22 6.68 2.61 5.94
N PHE A 23 6.37 1.35 6.27
CA PHE A 23 5.14 1.02 6.99
C PHE A 23 5.20 1.50 8.44
N LEU A 24 6.36 1.45 9.07
CA LEU A 24 6.54 1.87 10.47
C LEU A 24 6.63 3.39 10.64
N LYS A 25 7.28 4.10 9.72
CA LYS A 25 7.50 5.56 9.76
C LYS A 25 6.30 6.36 9.23
N ARG A 26 5.35 5.68 8.56
CA ARG A 26 4.07 6.24 8.06
C ARG A 26 3.25 6.93 9.15
N LYS A 27 3.32 6.42 10.39
CA LYS A 27 2.60 6.97 11.55
C LYS A 27 2.98 8.42 11.89
N GLN A 28 4.14 8.91 11.44
CA GLN A 28 4.58 10.28 11.73
C GLN A 28 4.30 11.30 10.61
N VAL A 29 4.27 10.88 9.33
CA VAL A 29 4.08 11.80 8.18
C VAL A 29 2.60 12.19 8.00
N SER A 30 1.67 11.25 8.23
CA SER A 30 0.23 11.52 8.16
C SER A 30 -0.24 12.54 9.20
N THR A 31 0.54 12.82 10.26
CA THR A 31 0.17 13.76 11.31
C THR A 31 0.60 15.20 11.00
N SER A 32 1.61 15.42 10.15
CA SER A 32 2.16 16.76 9.89
C SER A 32 1.51 17.48 8.70
N LEU A 33 0.88 16.75 7.78
CA LEU A 33 0.10 17.33 6.69
C LEU A 33 -1.37 17.10 7.03
N ALA A 34 -2.14 18.19 7.18
CA ALA A 34 -3.58 18.15 7.47
C ALA A 34 -4.41 17.65 6.27
N THR A 35 -4.03 16.51 5.70
CA THR A 35 -4.71 15.89 4.56
C THR A 35 -5.86 15.03 5.09
N PRO A 36 -7.09 15.14 4.55
CA PRO A 36 -8.14 14.18 4.86
C PRO A 36 -7.63 12.77 4.58
N CYS A 37 -7.94 11.83 5.48
CA CYS A 37 -7.41 10.47 5.44
C CYS A 37 -7.52 9.89 4.01
N PRO A 38 -6.41 9.62 3.29
CA PRO A 38 -6.44 9.26 1.87
C PRO A 38 -7.32 8.05 1.57
N PHE A 39 -7.35 7.09 2.50
CA PHE A 39 -8.25 5.96 2.44
C PHE A 39 -9.72 6.36 2.43
N ASN A 40 -10.15 7.32 3.27
CA ASN A 40 -11.54 7.78 3.31
C ASN A 40 -11.93 8.46 2.00
N PHE A 41 -11.03 9.26 1.41
CA PHE A 41 -11.24 9.85 0.09
C PHE A 41 -11.46 8.78 -0.99
N VAL A 42 -10.59 7.77 -1.06
CA VAL A 42 -10.73 6.66 -2.04
C VAL A 42 -11.99 5.84 -1.77
N PHE A 43 -12.32 5.59 -0.50
CA PHE A 43 -13.54 4.87 -0.14
C PHE A 43 -14.80 5.63 -0.57
N ARG A 44 -14.84 6.95 -0.34
CA ARG A 44 -15.92 7.83 -0.84
C ARG A 44 -16.03 7.82 -2.35
N LEU A 45 -14.90 7.83 -3.06
CA LEU A 45 -14.86 7.84 -4.52
C LEU A 45 -15.62 6.65 -5.13
N PHE A 46 -15.48 5.46 -4.55
CA PHE A 46 -16.12 4.25 -5.06
C PHE A 46 -17.44 3.87 -4.35
N GLY A 47 -17.58 4.23 -3.07
CA GLY A 47 -18.70 3.84 -2.23
C GLY A 47 -19.76 4.92 -1.98
N ASN A 48 -19.51 6.17 -2.41
CA ASN A 48 -20.36 7.34 -2.16
C ASN A 48 -20.88 7.49 -0.71
N LYS A 49 -20.15 6.88 0.22
CA LYS A 49 -20.33 6.86 1.67
C LYS A 49 -18.95 7.00 2.26
N ASP A 50 -18.88 7.41 3.50
CA ASP A 50 -17.58 7.55 4.11
C ASP A 50 -17.27 6.52 5.17
N SER A 51 -15.98 6.19 5.29
CA SER A 51 -15.57 4.91 5.89
C SER A 51 -16.00 4.80 7.36
N SER A 52 -16.13 5.96 8.03
CA SER A 52 -16.65 6.11 9.40
C SER A 52 -18.08 5.63 9.55
N ASP A 53 -18.90 5.71 8.50
CA ASP A 53 -20.32 5.34 8.53
C ASP A 53 -20.52 3.84 8.25
N THR A 54 -19.43 3.11 8.07
CA THR A 54 -19.42 1.67 7.81
C THR A 54 -18.82 0.91 9.00
N LYS A 55 -18.86 -0.42 8.93
CA LYS A 55 -18.21 -1.29 9.92
C LYS A 55 -16.68 -1.14 9.96
N LEU A 56 -16.05 -0.45 8.99
CA LEU A 56 -14.62 -0.12 9.03
C LEU A 56 -14.31 0.96 10.07
N GLY A 57 -15.23 1.88 10.33
CA GLY A 57 -15.03 3.00 11.25
C GLY A 57 -13.73 3.78 10.97
N SER A 58 -13.03 4.15 12.05
CA SER A 58 -11.69 4.77 12.01
C SER A 58 -10.56 3.79 11.71
N GLU A 59 -10.81 2.48 11.73
CA GLU A 59 -9.80 1.44 11.57
C GLU A 59 -9.49 1.14 10.09
N GLY A 60 -10.30 1.64 9.15
CA GLY A 60 -10.14 1.38 7.72
C GLY A 60 -8.72 1.57 7.16
N PRO A 61 -8.02 2.68 7.48
CA PRO A 61 -6.63 2.89 7.06
C PRO A 61 -5.66 1.82 7.60
N ALA A 62 -5.78 1.45 8.88
CA ALA A 62 -4.92 0.43 9.48
C ALA A 62 -5.16 -0.97 8.87
N ILE A 63 -6.43 -1.27 8.56
CA ILE A 63 -6.85 -2.53 7.95
C ILE A 63 -6.30 -2.64 6.52
N VAL A 64 -6.45 -1.59 5.69
CA VAL A 64 -5.91 -1.59 4.32
C VAL A 64 -4.38 -1.62 4.32
N ASP A 65 -3.73 -0.92 5.25
CA ASP A 65 -2.27 -0.92 5.39
C ASP A 65 -1.75 -2.31 5.72
N LYS A 66 -2.39 -3.00 6.67
CA LYS A 66 -2.01 -4.36 7.06
C LYS A 66 -2.18 -5.34 5.90
N TRP A 67 -3.28 -5.24 5.16
CA TRP A 67 -3.50 -6.07 3.98
C TRP A 67 -2.47 -5.77 2.88
N LEU A 68 -2.22 -4.50 2.58
CA LEU A 68 -1.25 -4.05 1.58
C LEU A 68 0.19 -4.44 1.96
N ALA A 69 0.55 -4.38 3.25
CA ALA A 69 1.84 -4.84 3.74
C ALA A 69 2.09 -6.30 3.39
N LEU A 70 1.07 -7.15 3.56
CA LEU A 70 1.19 -8.57 3.20
C LEU A 70 1.34 -8.78 1.69
N GLN A 71 0.68 -7.97 0.87
CA GLN A 71 0.82 -8.02 -0.60
C GLN A 71 2.21 -7.58 -1.07
N LEU A 72 2.78 -6.55 -0.43
CA LEU A 72 4.06 -5.96 -0.81
C LEU A 72 5.27 -6.59 -0.08
N ALA A 73 5.03 -7.44 0.91
CA ALA A 73 6.08 -8.04 1.73
C ALA A 73 7.20 -8.73 0.92
N PRO A 74 6.92 -9.48 -0.18
CA PRO A 74 7.98 -10.07 -0.99
C PRO A 74 8.86 -9.05 -1.71
N LEU A 75 8.33 -7.86 -1.99
CA LEU A 75 9.07 -6.74 -2.59
C LEU A 75 9.85 -5.94 -1.55
N ALA A 76 9.57 -6.16 -0.27
CA ALA A 76 10.15 -5.36 0.79
C ALA A 76 11.53 -5.86 1.20
N THR A 77 12.33 -4.92 1.72
CA THR A 77 13.61 -5.22 2.37
C THR A 77 13.57 -4.71 3.81
N LEU A 78 13.87 -5.58 4.77
CA LEU A 78 13.97 -5.29 6.20
C LEU A 78 15.41 -4.93 6.62
N GLU A 79 16.42 -5.28 5.81
CA GLU A 79 17.85 -5.06 6.09
C GLU A 79 18.26 -5.60 7.47
N LEU A 80 17.83 -6.82 7.80
CA LEU A 80 18.18 -7.41 9.10
C LEU A 80 19.70 -7.70 9.20
N PRO A 81 20.34 -7.42 10.35
CA PRO A 81 21.78 -7.62 10.51
C PRO A 81 22.16 -9.09 10.66
N GLY A 82 23.34 -9.44 10.14
CA GLY A 82 23.99 -10.74 10.37
C GLY A 82 23.18 -11.93 9.82
N PHE A 83 22.99 -12.95 10.64
CA PHE A 83 22.31 -14.18 10.22
C PHE A 83 20.79 -14.00 10.00
N LEU A 84 20.19 -12.92 10.53
CA LEU A 84 18.76 -12.65 10.40
C LEU A 84 18.33 -12.29 8.97
N LYS A 85 19.27 -11.83 8.13
CA LYS A 85 19.05 -11.60 6.70
C LYS A 85 18.61 -12.87 5.95
N TYR A 86 19.12 -14.04 6.34
CA TYR A 86 18.71 -15.29 5.70
C TYR A 86 17.27 -15.65 6.04
N PHE A 87 16.83 -15.35 7.26
CA PHE A 87 15.43 -15.50 7.64
C PHE A 87 14.53 -14.52 6.88
N GLU A 88 14.97 -13.28 6.67
CA GLU A 88 14.27 -12.31 5.82
C GLU A 88 14.00 -12.87 4.41
N ASP A 89 15.03 -13.41 3.76
CA ASP A 89 14.90 -13.99 2.41
C ASP A 89 13.99 -15.23 2.38
N ILE A 90 14.07 -16.09 3.40
CA ILE A 90 13.22 -17.29 3.47
C ILE A 90 11.75 -16.90 3.71
N PHE A 91 11.48 -16.03 4.67
CA PHE A 91 10.11 -15.70 5.07
C PHE A 91 9.40 -14.72 4.13
N LEU A 92 10.12 -13.75 3.56
CA LEU A 92 9.48 -12.76 2.67
C LEU A 92 9.49 -13.18 1.20
N ARG A 93 10.55 -13.86 0.74
CA ARG A 93 10.80 -14.06 -0.70
C ARG A 93 10.75 -15.51 -1.15
N THR A 94 10.86 -16.48 -0.25
CA THR A 94 10.87 -17.91 -0.62
C THR A 94 9.51 -18.56 -0.43
N PHE A 95 8.80 -18.28 0.66
CA PHE A 95 7.46 -18.80 0.90
C PHE A 95 6.41 -17.69 0.77
N PRO A 96 5.26 -17.96 0.11
CA PRO A 96 4.16 -17.03 0.13
C PRO A 96 3.67 -16.84 1.57
N LEU A 97 3.57 -15.59 2.02
CA LEU A 97 3.08 -15.30 3.36
C LEU A 97 1.63 -15.80 3.50
N PRO A 98 1.31 -16.51 4.59
CA PRO A 98 -0.02 -17.07 4.75
C PRO A 98 -1.06 -15.96 4.92
N PHE A 99 -2.04 -15.93 4.01
CA PHE A 99 -3.14 -14.95 4.00
C PHE A 99 -4.03 -14.98 5.26
N PHE A 100 -3.91 -16.03 6.07
CA PHE A 100 -4.66 -16.19 7.31
C PHE A 100 -4.54 -14.98 8.26
N PHE A 101 -3.39 -14.30 8.30
CA PHE A 101 -3.16 -13.14 9.18
C PHE A 101 -3.99 -11.90 8.83
N VAL A 102 -4.45 -11.78 7.59
CA VAL A 102 -5.22 -10.63 7.09
C VAL A 102 -6.61 -11.01 6.62
N LYS A 103 -7.00 -12.29 6.70
CA LYS A 103 -8.29 -12.78 6.19
C LYS A 103 -9.47 -12.04 6.83
N SER A 104 -9.48 -11.91 8.16
CA SER A 104 -10.57 -11.21 8.86
C SER A 104 -10.62 -9.72 8.50
N ASP A 105 -9.47 -9.10 8.30
CA ASP A 105 -9.35 -7.67 8.00
C ASP A 105 -9.76 -7.39 6.55
N TYR A 106 -9.33 -8.24 5.63
CA TYR A 106 -9.77 -8.23 4.25
C TYR A 106 -11.29 -8.44 4.11
N SER A 107 -11.88 -9.36 4.89
CA SER A 107 -13.33 -9.56 4.90
C SER A 107 -14.07 -8.28 5.30
N LYS A 108 -13.58 -7.54 6.31
CA LYS A 108 -14.18 -6.26 6.71
C LYS A 108 -14.09 -5.21 5.60
N LEU A 109 -12.94 -5.12 4.92
CA LEU A 109 -12.78 -4.24 3.75
C LEU A 109 -13.76 -4.62 2.65
N TYR A 110 -13.81 -5.90 2.29
CA TYR A 110 -14.70 -6.44 1.28
C TYR A 110 -16.15 -6.11 1.58
N ASP A 111 -16.64 -6.43 2.78
CA ASP A 111 -18.03 -6.20 3.18
C ASP A 111 -18.40 -4.71 3.11
N ALA A 112 -17.48 -3.82 3.49
CA ALA A 112 -17.73 -2.39 3.44
C ALA A 112 -17.80 -1.85 2.00
N PHE A 113 -16.90 -2.30 1.11
CA PHE A 113 -16.97 -1.95 -0.32
C PHE A 113 -18.19 -2.56 -0.99
N TYR A 114 -18.54 -3.80 -0.66
CA TYR A 114 -19.71 -4.50 -1.18
C TYR A 114 -21.01 -3.77 -0.83
N ALA A 115 -21.13 -3.30 0.43
CA ALA A 115 -22.31 -2.58 0.91
C ALA A 115 -22.40 -1.11 0.43
N SER A 116 -21.26 -0.50 0.08
CA SER A 116 -21.20 0.94 -0.26
C SER A 116 -21.18 1.17 -1.77
N SER A 117 -20.58 0.27 -2.55
CA SER A 117 -20.23 0.52 -3.96
C SER A 117 -21.25 -0.07 -4.94
N SER A 118 -22.53 -0.17 -4.55
CA SER A 118 -23.55 -0.86 -5.35
C SER A 118 -23.60 -0.36 -6.79
N SER A 119 -23.54 0.96 -7.02
CA SER A 119 -23.57 1.51 -8.38
C SER A 119 -22.42 1.02 -9.28
N VAL A 120 -21.20 0.91 -8.73
CA VAL A 120 -20.03 0.39 -9.46
C VAL A 120 -20.19 -1.10 -9.74
N LEU A 121 -20.70 -1.85 -8.76
CA LEU A 121 -20.90 -3.30 -8.85
C LEU A 121 -22.04 -3.67 -9.81
N ASP A 122 -23.16 -2.94 -9.77
CA ASP A 122 -24.30 -3.11 -10.69
C ASP A 122 -23.84 -2.87 -12.13
N LYS A 123 -22.94 -1.88 -12.33
CA LYS A 123 -22.36 -1.60 -13.64
C LYS A 123 -21.44 -2.73 -14.11
N ALA A 124 -20.62 -3.29 -13.22
CA ALA A 124 -19.78 -4.44 -13.56
C ALA A 124 -20.61 -5.68 -13.92
N GLU A 125 -21.72 -5.93 -13.23
CA GLU A 125 -22.67 -6.99 -13.58
C GLU A 125 -23.30 -6.79 -14.96
N SER A 126 -23.56 -5.54 -15.37
CA SER A 126 -24.03 -5.25 -16.73
C SER A 126 -23.02 -5.64 -17.82
N PHE A 127 -21.74 -5.80 -17.47
CA PHE A 127 -20.68 -6.29 -18.35
C PHE A 127 -20.46 -7.81 -18.23
N GLY A 128 -21.31 -8.53 -17.48
CA GLY A 128 -21.22 -9.97 -17.30
C GLY A 128 -20.21 -10.42 -16.23
N ILE A 129 -19.69 -9.50 -15.41
CA ILE A 129 -18.77 -9.81 -14.31
C ILE A 129 -19.61 -10.16 -13.08
N LYS A 130 -19.31 -11.28 -12.40
CA LYS A 130 -20.00 -11.64 -11.16
C LYS A 130 -19.75 -10.58 -10.09
N ARG A 131 -20.78 -10.24 -9.33
CA ARG A 131 -20.68 -9.18 -8.31
C ARG A 131 -19.55 -9.39 -7.30
N ASP A 132 -19.37 -10.62 -6.83
CA ASP A 132 -18.30 -10.93 -5.87
C ASP A 132 -16.91 -10.73 -6.46
N GLU A 133 -16.72 -11.17 -7.71
CA GLU A 133 -15.48 -10.97 -8.47
C GLU A 133 -15.22 -9.48 -8.72
N ALA A 134 -16.26 -8.73 -9.10
CA ALA A 134 -16.18 -7.29 -9.27
C ALA A 134 -15.79 -6.59 -7.95
N CYS A 135 -16.34 -7.04 -6.82
CA CYS A 135 -16.02 -6.46 -5.51
C CYS A 135 -14.57 -6.75 -5.10
N HIS A 136 -14.07 -7.98 -5.29
CA HIS A 136 -12.65 -8.28 -5.01
C HIS A 136 -11.71 -7.42 -5.84
N ASN A 137 -12.01 -7.25 -7.14
CA ASN A 137 -11.24 -6.37 -8.03
C ASN A 137 -11.36 -4.90 -7.63
N LEU A 138 -12.54 -4.46 -7.16
CA LEU A 138 -12.73 -3.10 -6.66
C LEU A 138 -11.92 -2.83 -5.40
N VAL A 139 -11.91 -3.77 -4.44
CA VAL A 139 -11.05 -3.68 -3.24
C VAL A 139 -9.59 -3.59 -3.64
N PHE A 140 -9.16 -4.37 -4.65
CA PHE A 140 -7.79 -4.30 -5.17
C PHE A 140 -7.49 -2.95 -5.83
N LEU A 141 -8.38 -2.47 -6.69
CA LEU A 141 -8.27 -1.17 -7.36
C LEU A 141 -8.19 -0.02 -6.34
N ALA A 142 -9.08 -0.02 -5.35
CA ALA A 142 -9.15 1.03 -4.34
C ALA A 142 -7.97 0.95 -3.37
N GLY A 143 -7.69 -0.21 -2.80
CA GLY A 143 -6.66 -0.37 -1.77
C GLY A 143 -5.24 -0.42 -2.31
N PHE A 144 -4.98 -1.24 -3.34
CA PHE A 144 -3.63 -1.43 -3.88
C PHE A 144 -3.27 -0.32 -4.88
N ASN A 145 -4.08 -0.13 -5.91
CA ASN A 145 -3.74 0.80 -7.00
C ASN A 145 -3.90 2.27 -6.58
N ALA A 146 -5.07 2.64 -6.07
CA ALA A 146 -5.38 4.04 -5.76
C ALA A 146 -4.73 4.48 -4.44
N PHE A 147 -5.08 3.84 -3.33
CA PHE A 147 -4.55 4.21 -2.01
C PHE A 147 -3.05 3.91 -1.90
N GLY A 148 -2.60 2.70 -2.23
CA GLY A 148 -1.17 2.35 -2.21
C GLY A 148 -0.31 3.19 -3.16
N GLY A 149 -0.84 3.53 -4.35
CA GLY A 149 -0.19 4.44 -5.30
C GLY A 149 -0.07 5.87 -4.77
N TYR A 150 -1.14 6.39 -4.15
CA TYR A 150 -1.13 7.72 -3.53
C TYR A 150 -0.10 7.84 -2.40
N GLU A 151 -0.09 6.87 -1.48
CA GLU A 151 0.90 6.83 -0.38
C GLU A 151 2.34 6.81 -0.91
N SER A 152 2.56 6.04 -1.99
CA SER A 152 3.86 5.99 -2.67
C SER A 152 4.26 7.35 -3.25
N PHE A 153 3.32 8.05 -3.88
CA PHE A 153 3.55 9.36 -4.47
C PHE A 153 3.83 10.44 -3.43
N VAL A 154 3.04 10.52 -2.35
CA VAL A 154 3.21 11.52 -1.29
C VAL A 154 4.61 11.42 -0.69
N SER A 155 5.04 10.21 -0.34
CA SER A 155 6.37 10.01 0.24
C SER A 155 7.50 10.32 -0.76
N TYR A 156 7.33 10.01 -2.04
CA TYR A 156 8.30 10.46 -3.06
C TYR A 156 8.43 11.99 -3.07
N THR A 157 7.31 12.71 -3.06
CA THR A 157 7.34 14.19 -3.07
C THR A 157 7.93 14.77 -1.78
N ASP A 158 7.68 14.18 -0.61
CA ASP A 158 8.29 14.59 0.65
C ASP A 158 9.82 14.38 0.62
N GLN A 159 10.28 13.26 0.09
CA GLN A 159 11.72 13.00 -0.09
C GLN A 159 12.37 14.03 -0.99
N VAL A 160 11.75 14.36 -2.13
CA VAL A 160 12.24 15.41 -3.03
C VAL A 160 12.30 16.77 -2.32
N GLY A 161 11.27 17.10 -1.53
CA GLY A 161 11.24 18.33 -0.73
C GLY A 161 12.33 18.41 0.34
N ARG A 162 12.64 17.30 1.02
CA ARG A 162 13.75 17.27 2.00
C ARG A 162 15.13 17.37 1.34
N GLN A 163 15.29 16.81 0.13
CA GLN A 163 16.53 16.97 -0.65
C GLN A 163 16.75 18.43 -1.04
N SER A 164 15.71 19.14 -1.50
CA SER A 164 15.83 20.56 -1.88
C SER A 164 16.10 21.48 -0.69
N ARG A 165 15.64 21.13 0.51
CA ARG A 165 15.98 21.84 1.77
C ARG A 165 17.37 21.53 2.32
N GLY A 166 18.13 20.61 1.70
CA GLY A 166 19.45 20.21 2.18
C GLY A 166 19.41 19.39 3.48
N GLU A 167 18.24 18.91 3.90
CA GLU A 167 18.02 18.17 5.15
C GLU A 167 18.41 16.68 5.04
N VAL A 168 18.75 16.20 3.84
CA VAL A 168 19.20 14.83 3.62
C VAL A 168 20.66 14.85 3.17
N THR A 169 21.56 14.42 4.05
CA THR A 169 22.93 14.09 3.67
C THR A 169 22.90 12.98 2.62
N ARG A 170 23.59 13.19 1.49
CA ARG A 170 23.76 12.16 0.45
C ARG A 170 24.29 10.89 1.13
N PRO A 171 23.73 9.69 0.84
CA PRO A 171 24.42 8.48 1.21
C PRO A 171 25.77 8.51 0.48
N THR A 172 26.86 8.59 1.24
CA THR A 172 28.20 8.36 0.71
C THR A 172 28.21 6.95 0.14
N CYS A 173 28.45 6.84 -1.16
CA CYS A 173 28.74 5.58 -1.82
C CYS A 173 29.99 5.00 -1.14
N GLN A 174 29.83 3.88 -0.44
CA GLN A 174 30.93 2.94 -0.17
C GLN A 174 30.71 1.73 -1.08
#